data_AF-A0ABD5QTW8-F1
#
_entry.id   AF-A0ABD5QTW8-F1
#
_cell.length_a   1.000
_cell.length_b   1.000
_cell.length_c   1.000
_cell.angle_alpha   90.00
_cell.angle_beta   90.00
_cell.angle_gamma   90.00
#
_symmetry.space_group_name_H-M   'P 1'
#
loop_
_entity.id
_entity.type
_entity.pdbx_description
1 polymer ?
#
loop_
_entity_poly.entity_id
_entity_poly.type
_entity_poly.pdbx_seq_one_letter_code
_entity_poly.pdbx_strand_id
1 'polypeptide(L)'
;MDEHTRDPSVAPPISGEPSGWRPDRLESNGWEHGTLRRAVIHGVRLFNDGAYHESHDCFEIEWYNYGSGTTESAFLHGMVQVAAGAYKRVDFEDDDGMRSLFETALRYLHGVPGDYYGVDVDDVRTTLSVALEDPTAIDGWRIELDGDRPTATADSYAYAEELE
;
A
#
# COMPACT_ATOMS: atom_id res chain seq x y z
N MET A 1 0.96 -15.53 12.72
CA MET A 1 0.21 -15.55 11.46
C MET A 1 -0.97 -16.48 11.64
N ASP A 2 -2.17 -15.98 11.43
CA ASP A 2 -3.38 -16.80 11.43
C ASP A 2 -3.54 -17.45 10.05
N GLU A 3 -4.19 -18.62 10.00
CA GLU A 3 -4.33 -19.44 8.77
C GLU A 3 -4.86 -18.62 7.57
N HIS A 4 -5.74 -17.66 7.82
CA HIS A 4 -6.37 -16.83 6.80
C HIS A 4 -5.47 -15.74 6.20
N THR A 5 -4.26 -15.52 6.75
CA THR A 5 -3.28 -14.55 6.22
C THR A 5 -2.08 -15.21 5.52
N ARG A 6 -2.17 -16.53 5.29
CA ARG A 6 -1.17 -17.29 4.54
C ARG A 6 -1.43 -17.18 3.05
N ASP A 7 -0.39 -16.88 2.29
CA ASP A 7 -0.42 -16.99 0.83
C ASP A 7 0.93 -17.53 0.34
N PRO A 8 1.03 -18.79 -0.11
CA PRO A 8 2.30 -19.35 -0.60
C PRO A 8 2.65 -18.90 -2.02
N SER A 9 1.77 -18.18 -2.72
CA SER A 9 1.99 -17.73 -4.10
C SER A 9 2.83 -16.45 -4.18
N VAL A 10 2.92 -15.66 -3.10
CA VAL A 10 3.71 -14.42 -3.11
C VAL A 10 5.20 -14.72 -3.13
N ALA A 11 5.92 -14.07 -4.04
CA ALA A 11 7.37 -14.20 -4.11
C ALA A 11 8.07 -13.50 -2.92
N PRO A 12 9.31 -13.92 -2.57
CA PRO A 12 10.20 -13.12 -1.73
C PRO A 12 10.40 -11.70 -2.28
N PRO A 13 10.90 -10.75 -1.47
CA PRO A 13 11.24 -9.40 -1.94
C PRO A 13 12.31 -9.48 -3.04
N ILE A 14 12.22 -8.58 -4.01
CA ILE A 14 13.18 -8.52 -5.12
C ILE A 14 14.53 -7.98 -4.64
N SER A 15 14.52 -7.10 -3.62
CA SER A 15 15.72 -6.52 -3.02
C SER A 15 15.58 -6.37 -1.51
N GLY A 16 16.73 -6.42 -0.82
CA GLY A 16 16.81 -6.18 0.63
C GLY A 16 16.14 -7.24 1.50
N GLU A 17 16.02 -6.92 2.79
CA GLU A 17 15.29 -7.70 3.79
C GLU A 17 14.28 -6.77 4.50
N PRO A 18 13.22 -6.34 3.78
CA PRO A 18 12.29 -5.33 4.29
C PRO A 18 11.54 -5.81 5.53
N SER A 19 11.12 -4.84 6.34
CA SER A 19 10.28 -5.10 7.51
C SER A 19 9.03 -5.91 7.13
N GLY A 20 8.78 -7.00 7.86
CA GLY A 20 7.70 -7.97 7.57
C GLY A 20 8.19 -9.24 6.87
N TRP A 21 9.40 -9.25 6.29
CA TRP A 21 10.00 -10.45 5.69
C TRP A 21 11.16 -11.00 6.53
N ARG A 22 11.32 -12.33 6.54
CA ARG A 22 12.51 -13.01 7.08
C ARG A 22 12.87 -14.25 6.25
N PRO A 23 14.16 -14.49 5.98
CA PRO A 23 14.61 -15.60 5.14
C PRO A 23 14.40 -16.99 5.76
N ASP A 24 14.34 -17.07 7.08
CA ASP A 24 14.19 -18.32 7.83
C ASP A 24 12.72 -18.74 8.02
N ARG A 25 11.76 -17.88 7.63
CA ARG A 25 10.33 -18.18 7.71
C ARG A 25 9.89 -18.94 6.45
N LEU A 26 9.42 -20.18 6.63
CA LEU A 26 8.97 -21.03 5.52
C LEU A 26 7.59 -20.63 4.97
N GLU A 27 6.72 -20.15 5.84
CA GLU A 27 5.36 -19.75 5.46
C GLU A 27 5.38 -18.49 4.60
N SER A 28 4.49 -18.44 3.60
CA SER A 28 4.34 -17.30 2.69
C SER A 28 5.66 -16.79 2.09
N ASN A 29 6.60 -17.72 1.80
CA ASN A 29 7.93 -17.42 1.27
C ASN A 29 8.70 -16.36 2.07
N GLY A 30 8.55 -16.36 3.39
CA GLY A 30 9.28 -15.47 4.31
C GLY A 30 8.47 -14.28 4.82
N TRP A 31 7.31 -13.97 4.23
CA TRP A 31 6.45 -12.88 4.68
C TRP A 31 5.66 -13.23 5.94
N GLU A 32 5.47 -12.26 6.82
CA GLU A 32 4.75 -12.46 8.09
C GLU A 32 3.26 -12.66 7.89
N HIS A 33 2.73 -12.08 6.82
CA HIS A 33 1.39 -12.27 6.30
C HIS A 33 1.48 -12.25 4.77
N GLY A 34 1.21 -13.39 4.13
CA GLY A 34 1.32 -13.52 2.67
C GLY A 34 0.24 -12.73 1.94
N THR A 35 -0.98 -12.69 2.49
CA THR A 35 -2.09 -11.89 1.94
C THR A 35 -1.79 -10.40 1.98
N LEU A 36 -1.15 -9.91 3.05
CA LEU A 36 -0.72 -8.50 3.15
C LEU A 36 0.25 -8.17 2.03
N ARG A 37 1.26 -9.02 1.83
CA ARG A 37 2.21 -8.84 0.74
C ARG A 37 1.52 -8.85 -0.63
N ARG A 38 0.55 -9.73 -0.83
CA ARG A 38 -0.23 -9.79 -2.08
C ARG A 38 -1.01 -8.50 -2.31
N ALA A 39 -1.71 -8.01 -1.30
CA ALA A 39 -2.41 -6.73 -1.34
C ALA A 39 -1.47 -5.57 -1.66
N VAL A 40 -0.27 -5.54 -1.07
CA VAL A 40 0.77 -4.54 -1.37
C VAL A 40 1.21 -4.60 -2.83
N ILE A 41 1.52 -5.78 -3.36
CA ILE A 41 1.97 -5.92 -4.75
C ILE A 41 0.92 -5.38 -5.71
N HIS A 42 -0.35 -5.78 -5.54
CA HIS A 42 -1.40 -5.35 -6.46
C HIS A 42 -1.82 -3.90 -6.24
N GLY A 43 -2.02 -3.49 -5.00
CA GLY A 43 -2.40 -2.12 -4.65
C GLY A 43 -1.38 -1.10 -5.13
N VAL A 44 -0.08 -1.29 -4.88
CA VAL A 44 0.96 -0.37 -5.38
C VAL A 44 1.01 -0.34 -6.90
N ARG A 45 0.90 -1.49 -7.56
CA ARG A 45 0.92 -1.55 -9.02
C ARG A 45 -0.27 -0.81 -9.64
N LEU A 46 -1.47 -0.97 -9.07
CA LEU A 46 -2.69 -0.28 -9.50
C LEU A 46 -2.58 1.23 -9.25
N PHE A 47 -2.10 1.64 -8.06
CA PHE A 47 -1.82 3.05 -7.76
C PHE A 47 -0.88 3.67 -8.80
N ASN A 48 0.22 2.98 -9.11
CA ASN A 48 1.23 3.44 -10.04
C ASN A 48 0.75 3.51 -11.50
N ASP A 49 -0.37 2.86 -11.83
CA ASP A 49 -1.04 2.92 -13.13
C ASP A 49 -2.24 3.89 -13.14
N GLY A 50 -2.50 4.58 -12.02
CA GLY A 50 -3.62 5.52 -11.87
C GLY A 50 -4.97 4.87 -11.56
N ALA A 51 -5.01 3.55 -11.31
CA ALA A 51 -6.21 2.82 -10.88
C ALA A 51 -6.40 2.96 -9.37
N TYR A 52 -6.69 4.18 -8.91
CA TYR A 52 -6.68 4.51 -7.47
C TYR A 52 -7.83 3.89 -6.69
N HIS A 53 -9.00 3.67 -7.32
CA HIS A 53 -10.14 3.02 -6.67
C HIS A 53 -9.84 1.53 -6.42
N GLU A 54 -9.37 0.82 -7.44
CA GLU A 54 -8.97 -0.59 -7.34
C GLU A 54 -7.78 -0.78 -6.38
N SER A 55 -6.86 0.18 -6.38
CA SER A 55 -5.79 0.23 -5.37
C SER A 55 -6.34 0.37 -3.96
N HIS A 56 -7.34 1.23 -3.74
CA HIS A 56 -7.97 1.43 -2.44
C HIS A 56 -8.58 0.11 -1.95
N ASP A 57 -9.33 -0.58 -2.81
CA ASP A 57 -10.05 -1.80 -2.45
C ASP A 57 -9.09 -2.94 -2.07
N CYS A 58 -7.96 -3.06 -2.78
CA CYS A 58 -6.89 -4.00 -2.43
C CYS A 58 -6.41 -3.82 -0.98
N PHE A 59 -6.22 -2.56 -0.54
CA PHE A 59 -5.76 -2.28 0.81
C PHE A 59 -6.89 -2.38 1.84
N GLU A 60 -8.11 -1.96 1.49
CA GLU A 60 -9.26 -1.94 2.40
C GLU A 60 -9.69 -3.36 2.79
N ILE A 61 -9.79 -4.28 1.82
CA ILE A 61 -10.20 -5.65 2.11
C ILE A 61 -9.18 -6.34 3.03
N GLU A 62 -7.89 -6.16 2.75
CA GLU A 62 -6.84 -6.75 3.59
C GLU A 62 -6.77 -6.10 4.97
N TRP A 63 -7.09 -4.80 5.10
CA TRP A 63 -7.11 -4.09 6.38
C TRP A 63 -8.04 -4.76 7.40
N TYR A 64 -9.20 -5.24 6.98
CA TYR A 64 -10.18 -5.90 7.87
C TYR A 64 -9.68 -7.20 8.51
N ASN A 65 -8.60 -7.80 8.00
CA ASN A 65 -7.98 -8.99 8.58
C ASN A 65 -7.18 -8.70 9.86
N TYR A 66 -6.92 -7.43 10.18
CA TYR A 66 -6.06 -7.04 11.29
C TYR A 66 -6.82 -6.27 12.37
N GLY A 67 -6.59 -6.67 13.62
CA GLY A 67 -7.14 -5.97 14.79
C GLY A 67 -6.60 -4.54 14.92
N SER A 68 -7.35 -3.68 15.61
CA SER A 68 -6.92 -2.30 15.84
C SER A 68 -5.65 -2.22 16.69
N GLY A 69 -4.78 -1.26 16.35
CA GLY A 69 -3.55 -0.98 17.08
C GLY A 69 -2.34 -1.83 16.69
N THR A 70 -2.45 -2.71 15.68
CA THR A 70 -1.30 -3.39 15.09
C THR A 70 -0.62 -2.53 14.02
N THR A 71 0.66 -2.82 13.73
CA THR A 71 1.41 -2.16 12.66
C THR A 71 0.80 -2.45 11.30
N GLU A 72 0.33 -3.68 11.07
CA GLU A 72 -0.34 -4.13 9.85
C GLU A 72 -1.61 -3.30 9.59
N SER A 73 -2.47 -3.17 10.61
CA SER A 73 -3.72 -2.40 10.52
C SER A 73 -3.44 -0.92 10.29
N ALA A 74 -2.44 -0.35 10.97
CA ALA A 74 -2.02 1.04 10.78
C ALA A 74 -1.46 1.28 9.38
N PHE A 75 -0.60 0.39 8.88
CA PHE A 75 -0.05 0.48 7.53
C PHE A 75 -1.15 0.40 6.46
N LEU A 76 -1.99 -0.63 6.50
CA LEU A 76 -3.04 -0.84 5.49
C LEU A 76 -4.04 0.31 5.50
N HIS A 77 -4.47 0.78 6.68
CA HIS A 77 -5.34 1.93 6.76
C HIS A 77 -4.64 3.21 6.23
N GLY A 78 -3.35 3.39 6.50
CA GLY A 78 -2.57 4.46 5.88
C GLY A 78 -2.62 4.41 4.36
N MET A 79 -2.39 3.24 3.76
CA MET A 79 -2.39 3.04 2.31
C MET A 79 -3.79 3.19 1.67
N VAL A 80 -4.85 2.77 2.36
CA VAL A 80 -6.25 3.06 1.98
C VAL A 80 -6.46 4.57 1.79
N GLN A 81 -5.99 5.37 2.77
CA GLN A 81 -6.13 6.82 2.72
C GLN A 81 -5.24 7.46 1.64
N VAL A 82 -4.06 6.89 1.36
CA VAL A 82 -3.20 7.32 0.24
C VAL A 82 -3.91 7.13 -1.09
N ALA A 83 -4.46 5.94 -1.36
CA ALA A 83 -5.16 5.64 -2.60
C ALA A 83 -6.42 6.51 -2.75
N ALA A 84 -7.23 6.62 -1.69
CA ALA A 84 -8.42 7.48 -1.69
C ALA A 84 -8.08 8.96 -1.91
N GLY A 85 -7.01 9.47 -1.31
CA GLY A 85 -6.58 10.86 -1.48
C GLY A 85 -6.14 11.15 -2.90
N ALA A 86 -5.35 10.26 -3.51
CA ALA A 86 -4.98 10.38 -4.93
C ALA A 86 -6.21 10.34 -5.85
N TYR A 87 -7.17 9.44 -5.58
CA TYR A 87 -8.43 9.35 -6.31
C TYR A 87 -9.23 10.66 -6.22
N LYS A 88 -9.33 11.27 -5.03
CA LYS A 88 -9.98 12.57 -4.85
C LYS A 88 -9.39 13.67 -5.71
N ARG A 89 -8.06 13.74 -5.76
CA ARG A 89 -7.37 14.73 -6.59
C ARG A 89 -7.60 14.48 -8.08
N VAL A 90 -7.32 13.27 -8.55
CA VAL A 90 -7.24 13.00 -10.00
C VAL A 90 -8.61 12.94 -10.65
N ASP A 91 -9.58 12.28 -10.01
CA ASP A 91 -10.89 12.02 -10.63
C ASP A 91 -11.94 13.08 -10.29
N PHE A 92 -11.75 13.84 -9.21
CA PHE A 92 -12.71 14.82 -8.73
C PHE A 92 -12.16 16.24 -8.59
N GLU A 93 -10.86 16.46 -8.87
CA GLU A 93 -10.19 17.75 -8.68
C GLU A 93 -10.40 18.31 -7.24
N ASP A 94 -10.55 17.41 -6.26
CA ASP A 94 -10.89 17.72 -4.87
C ASP A 94 -9.64 17.72 -3.98
N ASP A 95 -8.89 18.82 -4.03
CA ASP A 95 -7.68 19.00 -3.23
C ASP A 95 -7.96 19.06 -1.72
N ASP A 96 -9.12 19.58 -1.31
CA ASP A 96 -9.48 19.65 0.12
C ASP A 96 -9.79 18.24 0.67
N GLY A 97 -10.50 17.43 -0.11
CA GLY A 97 -10.71 16.01 0.18
C GLY A 97 -9.39 15.24 0.24
N MET A 98 -8.51 15.44 -0.75
CA MET A 98 -7.17 14.85 -0.75
C MET A 98 -6.38 15.21 0.52
N ARG A 99 -6.32 16.49 0.90
CA ARG A 99 -5.59 16.94 2.10
C ARG A 99 -6.08 16.26 3.37
N SER A 100 -7.40 16.20 3.57
CA SER A 100 -8.01 15.54 4.73
C SER A 100 -7.63 14.05 4.85
N LEU A 101 -7.62 13.35 3.72
CA LEU A 101 -7.25 11.94 3.65
C LEU A 101 -5.73 11.78 3.88
N PHE A 102 -4.89 12.64 3.32
CA PHE A 102 -3.43 12.59 3.51
C PHE A 102 -3.00 12.91 4.95
N GLU A 103 -3.63 13.87 5.62
CA GLU A 103 -3.41 14.11 7.05
C GLU A 103 -3.76 12.86 7.89
N THR A 104 -4.80 12.14 7.48
CA THR A 104 -5.21 10.89 8.13
C THR A 104 -4.23 9.75 7.83
N ALA A 105 -3.80 9.61 6.59
CA ALA A 105 -2.77 8.66 6.17
C ALA A 105 -1.48 8.84 6.98
N LEU A 106 -0.98 10.08 7.10
CA LEU A 106 0.23 10.39 7.85
C LEU A 106 0.14 10.01 9.34
N ARG A 107 -1.04 10.20 9.95
CA ARG A 107 -1.28 9.76 11.34
C ARG A 107 -1.22 8.25 11.50
N TYR A 108 -1.80 7.49 10.55
CA TYR A 108 -1.76 6.04 10.59
C TYR A 108 -0.38 5.47 10.27
N LEU A 109 0.30 6.06 9.29
CA LEU A 109 1.66 5.65 8.93
C LEU A 109 2.68 6.05 10.00
N HIS A 110 2.36 6.91 10.97
CA HIS A 110 3.30 7.27 12.03
C HIS A 110 3.74 6.04 12.85
N GLY A 111 5.05 5.74 12.83
CA GLY A 111 5.64 4.63 13.56
C GLY A 111 5.69 3.30 12.81
N VAL A 112 5.08 3.20 11.61
CA VAL A 112 5.30 2.07 10.69
C VAL A 112 6.78 2.07 10.25
N PRO A 113 7.44 0.92 10.03
CA PRO A 113 8.79 0.91 9.46
C PRO A 113 8.86 1.60 8.08
N GLY A 114 10.00 2.24 7.77
CA GLY A 114 10.19 2.98 6.53
C GLY A 114 10.20 2.12 5.26
N ASP A 115 10.44 0.81 5.40
CA ASP A 115 10.57 -0.16 4.31
C ASP A 115 9.50 -1.27 4.38
N TYR A 116 8.36 -0.98 5.03
CA TYR A 116 7.40 -2.00 5.43
C TYR A 116 6.78 -2.72 4.23
N TYR A 117 6.86 -4.05 4.25
CA TYR A 117 6.41 -4.92 3.17
C TYR A 117 6.98 -4.61 1.78
N GLY A 118 8.17 -3.99 1.75
CA GLY A 118 8.89 -3.62 0.53
C GLY A 118 8.47 -2.26 -0.04
N VAL A 119 7.52 -1.56 0.57
CA VAL A 119 7.14 -0.19 0.18
C VAL A 119 8.13 0.79 0.80
N ASP A 120 8.55 1.81 0.04
CA ASP A 120 9.24 2.97 0.61
C ASP A 120 8.21 3.89 1.30
N VAL A 121 7.89 3.56 2.55
CA VAL A 121 6.95 4.30 3.39
C VAL A 121 7.49 5.68 3.75
N ASP A 122 8.81 5.85 3.80
CA ASP A 122 9.41 7.15 4.07
C ASP A 122 9.23 8.13 2.88
N ASP A 123 9.37 7.65 1.64
CA ASP A 123 8.99 8.42 0.43
C ASP A 123 7.50 8.73 0.41
N VAL A 124 6.64 7.76 0.76
CA VAL A 124 5.18 8.00 0.87
C VAL A 124 4.91 9.14 1.84
N ARG A 125 5.39 9.07 3.08
CA ARG A 125 5.17 10.14 4.08
C ARG A 125 5.69 11.49 3.61
N THR A 126 6.88 11.50 2.99
CA THR A 126 7.50 12.74 2.49
C THR A 126 6.63 13.36 1.41
N THR A 127 6.21 12.56 0.44
CA THR A 127 5.40 13.03 -0.69
C THR A 127 4.04 13.52 -0.24
N LEU A 128 3.34 12.79 0.66
CA LEU A 128 2.07 13.27 1.21
C LEU A 128 2.24 14.60 1.95
N SER A 129 3.32 14.74 2.74
CA SER A 129 3.58 15.97 3.49
C SER A 129 3.81 17.17 2.56
N VAL A 130 4.49 16.97 1.43
CA VAL A 130 4.63 18.01 0.40
C VAL A 130 3.28 18.29 -0.26
N ALA A 131 2.49 17.25 -0.55
CA ALA A 131 1.19 17.36 -1.21
C ALA A 131 0.13 18.14 -0.40
N LEU A 132 0.29 18.21 0.92
CA LEU A 132 -0.56 19.06 1.76
C LEU A 132 -0.41 20.56 1.41
N GLU A 133 0.81 20.98 1.07
CA GLU A 133 1.15 22.36 0.71
C GLU A 133 1.05 22.60 -0.80
N ASP A 134 1.55 21.68 -1.60
CA ASP A 134 1.51 21.69 -3.06
C ASP A 134 0.93 20.38 -3.60
N PRO A 135 -0.38 20.34 -3.84
CA PRO A 135 -1.06 19.14 -4.32
C PRO A 135 -0.45 18.54 -5.61
N THR A 136 0.26 19.33 -6.43
CA THR A 136 0.91 18.82 -7.65
C THR A 136 2.06 17.85 -7.39
N ALA A 137 2.52 17.75 -6.15
CA ALA A 137 3.55 16.79 -5.75
C ALA A 137 3.19 15.32 -6.01
N ILE A 138 1.89 14.98 -6.05
CA ILE A 138 1.45 13.62 -6.37
C ILE A 138 1.15 13.40 -7.86
N ASP A 139 1.24 14.43 -8.70
CA ASP A 139 0.93 14.30 -10.13
C ASP A 139 2.00 13.47 -10.84
N GLY A 140 1.63 12.25 -11.24
CA GLY A 140 2.54 11.30 -11.87
C GLY A 140 3.57 10.70 -10.91
N TRP A 141 3.45 10.95 -9.60
CA TRP A 141 4.22 10.25 -8.59
C TRP A 141 3.82 8.77 -8.57
N ARG A 142 4.81 7.91 -8.35
CA ARG A 142 4.64 6.46 -8.28
C ARG A 142 5.37 5.95 -7.06
N ILE A 143 4.66 5.15 -6.28
CA ILE A 143 5.13 4.50 -5.06
C ILE A 143 6.20 3.47 -5.41
N GLU A 144 7.31 3.51 -4.69
CA GLU A 144 8.37 2.53 -4.81
C GLU A 144 8.00 1.22 -4.10
N LEU A 145 8.27 0.10 -4.75
CA LEU A 145 8.12 -1.26 -4.25
C LEU A 145 9.36 -2.08 -4.62
N ASP A 146 10.05 -2.60 -3.61
CA ASP A 146 11.29 -3.38 -3.70
C ASP A 146 12.41 -2.70 -4.51
N GLY A 147 12.49 -1.36 -4.48
CA GLY A 147 13.52 -0.59 -5.20
C GLY A 147 13.18 -0.24 -6.65
N ASP A 148 11.93 -0.49 -7.09
CA ASP A 148 11.44 -0.10 -8.42
C ASP A 148 10.04 0.53 -8.31
N ARG A 149 9.46 1.02 -9.42
CA ARG A 149 8.12 1.61 -9.49
C ARG A 149 7.23 0.80 -10.44
N PRO A 150 6.86 -0.43 -10.06
CA PRO A 150 6.11 -1.33 -10.94
C PRO A 150 4.70 -0.80 -11.18
N THR A 151 4.16 -1.00 -12.38
CA THR A 151 2.79 -0.65 -12.75
C THR A 151 1.91 -1.89 -12.83
N ALA A 152 0.60 -1.69 -12.98
CA ALA A 152 -0.39 -2.74 -13.09
C ALA A 152 -0.09 -3.70 -14.25
N THR A 153 -0.46 -4.97 -14.01
CA THR A 153 -0.48 -6.04 -15.02
C THR A 153 -1.90 -6.59 -15.08
N ALA A 154 -2.19 -7.43 -16.09
CA ALA A 154 -3.50 -8.10 -16.18
C ALA A 154 -3.87 -8.83 -14.88
N ASP A 155 -2.91 -9.48 -14.23
CA ASP A 155 -3.10 -10.17 -12.95
C ASP A 155 -3.47 -9.21 -11.81
N SER A 156 -3.09 -7.93 -11.90
CA SER A 156 -3.42 -6.92 -10.88
C SER A 156 -4.87 -6.47 -10.98
N TYR A 157 -5.36 -6.27 -12.20
CA TYR A 157 -6.77 -5.99 -12.44
C TYR A 157 -7.65 -7.20 -12.12
N ALA A 158 -7.24 -8.41 -12.53
CA ALA A 158 -7.96 -9.64 -12.19
C ALA A 158 -8.07 -9.84 -10.67
N TYR A 159 -7.00 -9.53 -9.92
CA TYR A 159 -7.05 -9.57 -8.46
C TYR A 159 -8.04 -8.56 -7.88
N ALA A 160 -8.06 -7.32 -8.37
CA ALA A 160 -9.01 -6.31 -7.90
C ALA A 160 -10.47 -6.69 -8.21
N GLU A 161 -10.75 -7.21 -9.41
CA GLU A 161 -12.08 -7.70 -9.80
C GLU A 161 -12.59 -8.85 -8.92
N GLU A 162 -11.69 -9.68 -8.35
CA GLU A 162 -12.06 -10.75 -7.42
C GLU A 162 -12.49 -10.25 -6.03
N LEU A 163 -12.18 -8.98 -5.70
CA LEU A 163 -12.49 -8.38 -4.39
C LEU A 163 -13.88 -7.70 -4.36
N GLU A 164 -14.48 -7.41 -5.51
CA GLU A 164 -15.82 -6.84 -5.68
C GLU A 164 -16.95 -7.88 -5.54
#